data_AF-A0A9X7TCZ7-F1
#
_entry.id   AF-A0A9X7TCZ7-F1
#
_cell.length_a   1.000
_cell.length_b   1.000
_cell.length_c   1.000
_cell.angle_alpha   90.00
_cell.angle_beta   90.00
_cell.angle_gamma   90.00
#
_symmetry.space_group_name_H-M   'P 1'
#
loop_
_entity.id
_entity.type
_entity.pdbx_description
1 polymer ?
#
loop_
_entity_poly.entity_id
_entity_poly.type
_entity_poly.pdbx_seq_one_letter_code
_entity_poly.pdbx_strand_id
1 'polypeptide(L)'
;MYAIGEEKEPRFDFLIPYGGYKKEKNRRYKKDIRHASNWTYEELEDRFVCPNGRYVSFMKYKTRKTASGLEQSFKIYECEECSDCPLKPACTKAKGNRQIHTGTRFGNS
;
A
#
# COMPACT_ATOMS: atom_id res chain seq x y z
N MET A 1 59.01 5.87 7.97
CA MET A 1 57.75 6.01 8.72
C MET A 1 56.65 6.33 7.71
N TYR A 2 55.86 5.33 7.31
CA TYR A 2 54.53 5.58 6.77
C TYR A 2 53.65 4.49 7.36
N ALA A 3 52.87 4.87 8.37
CA ALA A 3 51.89 4.00 9.00
C ALA A 3 50.78 3.73 7.99
N ILE A 4 50.58 2.45 7.67
CA ILE A 4 49.43 1.98 6.88
C ILE A 4 48.20 2.24 7.76
N GLY A 5 47.41 3.26 7.40
CA GLY A 5 46.19 3.61 8.09
C GLY A 5 45.20 2.44 8.03
N GLU A 6 44.70 2.04 9.18
CA GLU A 6 43.60 1.08 9.32
C GLU A 6 42.37 1.62 8.59
N GLU A 7 42.05 1.06 7.43
CA GLU A 7 40.76 1.26 6.77
C GLU A 7 39.68 0.63 7.67
N LYS A 8 39.09 1.43 8.56
CA LYS A 8 37.90 1.01 9.33
C LYS A 8 36.77 0.77 8.34
N GLU A 9 36.43 -0.50 8.13
CA GLU A 9 35.25 -0.93 7.40
C GLU A 9 34.01 -0.13 7.85
N PRO A 10 33.16 0.33 6.92
CA PRO A 10 31.96 1.06 7.26
C PRO A 10 31.04 0.17 8.11
N ARG A 11 30.80 0.63 9.34
CA ARG A 11 29.91 0.04 10.34
C ARG A 11 28.53 -0.12 9.71
N PHE A 12 28.14 -1.36 9.42
CA PHE A 12 26.82 -1.73 8.89
C PHE A 12 25.72 -0.93 9.61
N ASP A 13 25.09 -0.01 8.89
CA ASP A 13 23.89 0.67 9.35
C ASP A 13 22.82 -0.40 9.56
N PHE A 14 22.53 -0.70 10.83
CA PHE A 14 21.42 -1.55 11.23
C PHE A 14 20.11 -0.84 10.82
N LEU A 15 19.66 -1.08 9.59
CA LEU A 15 18.33 -0.64 9.15
C LEU A 15 17.29 -1.30 10.04
N ILE A 16 16.71 -0.53 10.96
CA ILE A 16 15.57 -0.98 11.76
C ILE A 16 14.42 -1.20 10.79
N PRO A 17 13.91 -2.45 10.64
CA PRO A 17 12.83 -2.72 9.72
C PRO A 17 11.56 -2.02 10.21
N TYR A 18 10.82 -1.40 9.28
CA TYR A 18 9.54 -0.77 9.61
C TYR A 18 8.53 -1.81 10.12
N GLY A 19 7.56 -1.37 10.93
CA GLY A 19 6.69 -2.25 11.73
C GLY A 19 5.87 -3.30 10.97
N GLY A 20 5.71 -3.17 9.64
CA GLY A 20 5.01 -4.13 8.77
C GLY A 20 5.88 -5.25 8.20
N TYR A 21 7.21 -5.06 8.18
CA TYR A 21 8.16 -5.88 7.42
C TYR A 21 8.04 -7.40 7.68
N LYS A 22 7.97 -7.81 8.96
CA LYS A 22 7.86 -9.23 9.32
C LYS A 22 6.53 -9.85 8.87
N LYS A 23 5.43 -9.07 8.89
CA LYS A 23 4.10 -9.52 8.48
C LYS A 23 4.04 -9.71 6.97
N GLU A 24 4.58 -8.77 6.23
CA GLU A 24 4.60 -8.80 4.75
C GLU A 24 5.42 -9.97 4.20
N LYS A 25 6.45 -10.41 4.92
CA LYS A 25 7.22 -11.62 4.56
C LYS A 25 6.45 -12.93 4.76
N ASN A 26 5.36 -12.95 5.53
CA ASN A 26 4.58 -14.16 5.76
C ASN A 26 3.86 -14.61 4.48
N ARG A 27 3.99 -15.90 4.14
CA ARG A 27 3.32 -16.51 2.97
C ARG A 27 1.81 -16.30 2.96
N ARG A 28 1.17 -16.31 4.14
CA ARG A 28 -0.27 -16.05 4.27
C ARG A 28 -0.62 -14.61 3.88
N TYR A 29 0.19 -13.64 4.29
CA TYR A 29 -0.02 -12.23 3.97
C TYR A 29 0.08 -11.97 2.47
N LYS A 30 1.09 -12.54 1.81
CA LYS A 30 1.31 -12.40 0.36
C LYS A 30 0.19 -12.98 -0.50
N LYS A 31 -0.56 -13.95 0.03
CA LYS A 31 -1.68 -14.60 -0.67
C LYS A 31 -3.05 -14.04 -0.26
N ASP A 32 -3.08 -13.10 0.67
CA ASP A 32 -4.35 -12.58 1.19
C ASP A 32 -4.94 -11.58 0.21
N ILE A 33 -6.12 -11.93 -0.32
CA ILE A 33 -6.86 -11.14 -1.31
C ILE A 33 -7.34 -9.79 -0.76
N ARG A 34 -7.32 -9.59 0.57
CA ARG A 34 -7.75 -8.33 1.19
C ARG A 34 -6.70 -7.25 1.09
N HIS A 35 -5.44 -7.61 0.82
CA HIS A 35 -4.35 -6.66 0.69
C HIS A 35 -4.22 -6.22 -0.76
N ALA A 36 -4.63 -4.98 -1.03
CA ALA A 36 -4.53 -4.37 -2.36
C ALA A 36 -3.10 -4.31 -2.90
N SER A 37 -2.09 -4.32 -2.02
CA SER A 37 -0.67 -4.45 -2.41
C SER A 37 -0.34 -5.76 -3.12
N ASN A 38 -1.19 -6.78 -2.99
CA ASN A 38 -1.05 -8.06 -3.68
C ASN A 38 -1.84 -8.10 -5.00
N TRP A 39 -2.55 -7.03 -5.37
CA TRP A 39 -3.33 -6.95 -6.61
C TRP A 39 -2.47 -6.40 -7.74
N THR A 40 -2.86 -6.70 -8.98
CA THR A 40 -2.22 -6.10 -10.15
C THR A 40 -2.57 -4.62 -10.20
N TYR A 41 -1.56 -3.78 -10.41
CA TYR A 41 -1.71 -2.35 -10.65
C TYR A 41 -1.29 -2.05 -12.09
N GLU A 42 -2.20 -1.46 -12.85
CA GLU A 42 -1.97 -1.05 -14.24
C GLU A 42 -1.62 0.43 -14.25
N GLU A 43 -0.33 0.73 -14.40
CA GLU A 43 0.20 2.10 -14.25
C GLU A 43 -0.32 3.07 -15.33
N LEU A 44 -0.52 2.57 -16.56
CA LEU A 44 -0.96 3.38 -17.71
C LEU A 44 -2.36 3.96 -17.52
N GLU A 45 -3.27 3.18 -16.93
CA GLU A 45 -4.66 3.59 -16.70
C GLU A 45 -4.92 3.98 -15.24
N ASP A 46 -3.90 3.94 -14.39
CA ASP A 46 -3.99 4.27 -12.96
C ASP A 46 -5.17 3.53 -12.29
N ARG A 47 -5.16 2.20 -12.40
CA ARG A 47 -6.21 1.34 -11.84
C ARG A 47 -5.65 0.04 -11.29
N PHE A 48 -6.35 -0.54 -10.33
CA PHE A 48 -6.06 -1.89 -9.87
C PHE A 48 -7.00 -2.89 -10.55
N VAL A 49 -6.54 -4.13 -10.66
CA VAL A 49 -7.38 -5.28 -11.01
C VAL A 49 -7.62 -6.09 -9.75
N CYS A 50 -8.88 -6.17 -9.31
CA CYS A 50 -9.22 -6.92 -8.12
C CYS A 50 -9.08 -8.44 -8.35
N PRO A 51 -9.10 -9.27 -7.28
CA PRO A 51 -9.01 -10.73 -7.38
C PRO A 51 -10.14 -11.39 -8.17
N ASN A 52 -11.25 -10.68 -8.38
CA ASN A 52 -12.38 -11.12 -9.21
C ASN A 52 -12.28 -10.61 -10.67
N GLY A 53 -11.14 -10.05 -11.08
CA GLY A 53 -10.90 -9.55 -12.43
C GLY A 53 -11.60 -8.22 -12.78
N ARG A 54 -12.27 -7.57 -11.83
CA ARG A 54 -12.93 -6.26 -12.05
C ARG A 54 -11.96 -5.11 -11.80
N TYR A 55 -12.16 -3.99 -12.50
CA TYR A 55 -11.32 -2.82 -12.32
C TYR A 55 -11.69 -2.04 -11.06
N VAL A 56 -10.67 -1.43 -10.49
CA VAL A 56 -10.74 -0.58 -9.31
C VAL A 56 -10.04 0.73 -9.67
N SER A 57 -10.83 1.63 -10.22
CA SER A 57 -10.35 2.86 -10.87
C SER A 57 -10.32 4.02 -9.89
N PHE A 58 -9.55 5.06 -10.22
CA PHE A 58 -9.51 6.28 -9.42
C PHE A 58 -10.92 6.88 -9.26
N MET A 59 -11.27 7.22 -8.02
CA MET A 59 -12.54 7.86 -7.67
C MET A 59 -12.33 9.33 -7.32
N LYS A 60 -11.49 9.60 -6.32
CA LYS A 60 -11.27 10.97 -5.79
C LYS A 60 -10.05 11.06 -4.88
N TYR A 61 -9.58 12.28 -4.68
CA TYR A 61 -8.69 12.62 -3.56
C TYR A 61 -9.49 12.89 -2.28
N LYS A 62 -8.90 12.57 -1.13
CA LYS A 62 -9.46 12.86 0.19
C LYS A 62 -8.37 13.22 1.18
N THR A 63 -8.55 14.34 1.88
CA THR A 63 -7.66 14.73 2.98
C THR A 63 -8.26 14.32 4.32
N ARG A 64 -7.41 13.90 5.26
CA ARG A 64 -7.79 13.63 6.65
C ARG A 64 -6.77 14.28 7.58
N LYS A 65 -7.27 14.97 8.60
CA LYS A 65 -6.46 15.51 9.69
C LYS A 65 -6.31 14.48 10.80
N THR A 66 -5.09 14.23 11.26
CA THR A 66 -4.83 13.38 12.43
C THR A 66 -5.15 14.11 13.73
N ALA A 67 -5.22 13.39 14.85
CA ALA A 67 -5.41 13.98 16.17
C ALA A 67 -4.30 15.00 16.54
N SER A 68 -3.08 14.81 16.02
CA SER A 68 -1.96 15.74 16.17
C SER A 68 -2.02 16.96 15.23
N GLY A 69 -3.04 17.06 14.39
CA GLY A 69 -3.23 18.19 13.46
C GLY A 69 -2.53 18.05 12.11
N LEU A 70 -1.83 16.93 11.84
CA LEU A 70 -1.17 16.69 10.56
C LEU A 70 -2.20 16.33 9.48
N GLU A 71 -2.10 16.96 8.32
CA GLU A 71 -2.95 16.63 7.17
C GLU A 71 -2.32 15.51 6.33
N GLN A 72 -3.15 14.53 5.96
CA GLN A 72 -2.77 13.41 5.12
C GLN A 72 -3.70 13.35 3.90
N SER A 73 -3.12 13.40 2.72
CA SER A 73 -3.85 13.28 1.45
C SER A 73 -3.84 11.84 0.96
N PHE A 74 -5.02 11.35 0.61
CA PHE A 74 -5.22 10.00 0.08
C PHE A 74 -5.81 10.06 -1.32
N LYS A 75 -5.36 9.15 -2.16
CA LYS A 75 -6.00 8.82 -3.43
C LYS A 75 -6.92 7.61 -3.19
N ILE A 76 -8.21 7.78 -3.50
CA ILE A 76 -9.24 6.75 -3.31
C ILE A 76 -9.56 6.14 -4.66
N TYR A 77 -9.51 4.81 -4.70
CA TYR A 77 -9.95 3.99 -5.83
C TYR A 77 -11.17 3.19 -5.41
N GLU A 78 -12.10 2.93 -6.33
CA GLU A 78 -13.32 2.18 -6.07
C GLU A 78 -13.56 1.12 -7.15
N CYS A 79 -13.92 -0.08 -6.70
CA CYS A 79 -14.31 -1.18 -7.59
C CYS A 79 -15.60 -0.82 -8.33
N GLU A 80 -15.69 -1.18 -9.60
CA GLU A 80 -16.86 -0.90 -10.45
C GLU A 80 -18.17 -1.42 -9.84
N GLU A 81 -18.19 -2.68 -9.45
CA GLU A 81 -19.37 -3.32 -8.87
C GLU A 81 -18.93 -4.47 -7.94
N CYS A 82 -19.60 -4.63 -6.80
CA CYS A 82 -19.33 -5.68 -5.82
C CYS A 82 -20.59 -6.40 -5.32
N SER A 83 -21.80 -5.94 -5.65
CA SER A 83 -23.06 -6.40 -5.06
C SER A 83 -23.24 -7.92 -5.14
N ASP A 84 -22.98 -8.51 -6.30
CA ASP A 84 -23.07 -9.97 -6.54
C ASP A 84 -21.71 -10.66 -6.65
N CYS A 85 -20.66 -10.07 -6.06
CA CYS A 85 -19.32 -10.64 -6.15
C CYS A 85 -19.16 -11.84 -5.18
N PRO A 86 -18.86 -13.06 -5.66
CA PRO A 86 -18.74 -14.24 -4.80
C PRO A 86 -17.56 -14.13 -3.82
N LEU A 87 -16.56 -13.31 -4.15
CA LEU A 87 -15.41 -13.07 -3.29
C LEU A 87 -15.65 -11.97 -2.24
N LYS A 88 -16.78 -11.25 -2.29
CA LYS A 88 -17.05 -10.12 -1.38
C LYS A 88 -16.89 -10.47 0.10
N PRO A 89 -17.44 -11.59 0.62
CA PRO A 89 -17.29 -11.96 2.03
C PRO A 89 -15.85 -12.12 2.50
N ALA A 90 -14.97 -12.60 1.61
CA ALA A 90 -13.55 -12.80 1.88
C ALA A 90 -12.70 -11.54 1.57
N CYS A 91 -13.14 -10.69 0.64
CA CYS A 91 -12.40 -9.52 0.16
C CYS A 91 -12.62 -8.27 1.04
N THR A 92 -13.85 -7.99 1.45
CA THR A 92 -14.18 -6.73 2.13
C THR A 92 -15.39 -6.84 3.06
N LYS A 93 -15.39 -6.03 4.12
CA LYS A 93 -16.55 -5.84 5.01
C LYS A 93 -17.38 -4.61 4.65
N ALA A 94 -17.02 -3.91 3.57
CA ALA A 94 -17.77 -2.74 3.10
C ALA A 94 -19.19 -3.15 2.68
N LYS A 95 -20.18 -2.31 3.00
CA LYS A 95 -21.57 -2.51 2.55
C LYS A 95 -21.66 -2.40 1.03
N GLY A 96 -21.05 -1.36 0.45
CA GLY A 96 -21.00 -1.12 -1.00
C GLY A 96 -19.78 -1.72 -1.68
N ASN A 97 -19.26 -0.98 -2.66
CA ASN A 97 -18.08 -1.37 -3.42
C ASN A 97 -16.81 -1.30 -2.57
N ARG A 98 -15.82 -2.11 -2.94
CA ARG A 98 -14.51 -2.10 -2.28
C ARG A 98 -13.76 -0.84 -2.67
N GLN A 99 -13.35 -0.07 -1.67
CA GLN A 99 -12.46 1.08 -1.82
C GLN A 99 -11.02 0.77 -1.37
N ILE A 100 -10.05 1.34 -2.07
CA ILE A 100 -8.62 1.32 -1.72
C ILE A 100 -8.17 2.75 -1.48
N HIS A 101 -7.44 2.97 -0.38
CA HIS A 101 -6.92 4.29 -0.02
C HIS A 101 -5.40 4.21 -0.06
N THR A 102 -4.79 4.87 -1.04
CA THR A 102 -3.33 4.97 -1.12
C THR A 102 -2.90 6.34 -0.62
N GLY A 103 -1.83 6.38 0.16
CA GLY A 103 -1.26 7.65 0.62
C GLY A 103 -0.61 8.35 -0.55
N THR A 104 -1.02 9.59 -0.81
CA THR A 104 -0.36 10.45 -1.79
C THR A 104 0.76 11.20 -1.08
N ARG A 105 2.02 10.95 -1.48
CA ARG A 105 3.13 11.81 -1.08
C ARG A 105 3.06 13.09 -1.91
N PHE A 106 2.17 14.02 -1.55
CA PHE A 106 2.34 15.41 -1.97
C PHE A 106 3.46 15.99 -1.08
N GLY A 107 4.71 15.74 -1.48
CA GLY A 107 5.84 16.47 -0.93
C GLY A 107 5.77 17.89 -1.47
N ASN A 108 5.66 18.87 -0.57
CA ASN A 108 5.94 20.26 -0.89
C ASN A 108 7.35 20.32 -1.51
N SER A 109 7.42 20.59 -2.80
CA SER A 109 8.61 21.10 -3.49
C SER A 109 8.60 22.62 -3.44
#